data_AF-A0A7C7IQU8-F1
#
_entry.id   AF-A0A7C7IQU8-F1
#
_cell.length_a   1.000
_cell.length_b   1.000
_cell.length_c   1.000
_cell.angle_alpha   90.00
_cell.angle_beta   90.00
_cell.angle_gamma   90.00
#
_symmetry.space_group_name_H-M   'P 1'
#
loop_
_entity.id
_entity.type
_entity.pdbx_description
1 polymer ?
#
loop_
_entity_poly.entity_id
_entity_poly.type
_entity_poly.pdbx_seq_one_letter_code
_entity_poly.pdbx_strand_id
1 'polypeptide(L)'
;MNLIADIPINDLSFGNVGVNILRELFKREIKVSLFPRGNQQDLSAFNKLPEDFKKWIEQCAEYRLHNLDKDTPTLTLWHINGADRRISAKQFLLTFYELETPTFIEKNIVNFQDHTFLTTPVAVNSFK
;
A
#
# COMPACT_ATOMS: atom_id res chain seq x y z
N MET A 1 15.88 -0.77 -7.58
CA MET A 1 15.01 0.21 -6.89
C MET A 1 14.50 -0.43 -5.61
N ASN A 2 14.47 0.28 -4.49
CA ASN A 2 13.91 -0.20 -3.23
C ASN A 2 12.58 0.50 -2.97
N LEU A 3 11.64 -0.20 -2.34
CA LEU A 3 10.32 0.32 -2.03
C LEU A 3 9.86 -0.17 -0.66
N ILE A 4 9.30 0.72 0.16
CA ILE A 4 8.53 0.32 1.33
C ILE A 4 7.08 0.12 0.88
N ALA A 5 6.52 -1.06 1.11
CA ALA A 5 5.12 -1.35 0.83
C ALA A 5 4.33 -1.36 2.13
N ASP A 6 3.49 -0.35 2.36
CA ASP A 6 2.57 -0.28 3.49
C ASP A 6 1.16 -0.68 3.03
N ILE A 7 0.95 -1.99 2.93
CA ILE A 7 -0.13 -2.60 2.15
C ILE A 7 -0.82 -3.70 2.96
N PRO A 8 -2.16 -3.80 2.96
CA PRO A 8 -2.87 -4.89 3.61
C PRO A 8 -2.75 -6.20 2.84
N ILE A 9 -2.75 -7.31 3.58
CA ILE A 9 -2.75 -8.68 3.05
C ILE A 9 -3.80 -9.46 3.83
N ASN A 10 -5.00 -9.52 3.26
CA ASN A 10 -6.16 -10.19 3.84
C ASN A 10 -7.17 -10.54 2.73
N ASP A 11 -8.29 -11.14 3.12
CA ASP A 11 -9.38 -11.58 2.26
C ASP A 11 -10.30 -10.46 1.75
N LEU A 12 -10.13 -9.22 2.24
CA LEU A 12 -10.92 -8.06 1.83
C LEU A 12 -10.43 -7.45 0.51
N SER A 13 -11.19 -6.49 -0.03
CA SER A 13 -10.91 -5.86 -1.33
C SER A 13 -9.52 -5.23 -1.39
N PHE A 14 -9.12 -4.51 -0.35
CA PHE A 14 -7.78 -3.91 -0.27
C PHE A 14 -6.67 -4.97 -0.21
N GLY A 15 -6.87 -6.09 0.50
CA GLY A 15 -5.93 -7.20 0.54
C GLY A 15 -5.74 -7.85 -0.84
N ASN A 16 -6.82 -8.04 -1.59
CA ASN A 16 -6.77 -8.52 -2.97
C ASN A 16 -5.97 -7.59 -3.89
N VAL A 17 -6.19 -6.28 -3.80
CA VAL A 17 -5.41 -5.30 -4.56
C VAL A 17 -3.94 -5.33 -4.13
N GLY A 18 -3.69 -5.40 -2.82
CA GLY A 18 -2.35 -5.47 -2.23
C GLY A 18 -1.53 -6.65 -2.74
N VAL A 19 -2.09 -7.86 -2.73
CA VAL A 19 -1.44 -9.06 -3.26
C VAL A 19 -1.11 -8.92 -4.75
N ASN A 20 -1.99 -8.31 -5.55
CA ASN A 20 -1.73 -8.09 -6.97
C ASN A 20 -0.61 -7.05 -7.21
N ILE A 21 -0.55 -5.98 -6.41
CA ILE A 21 0.57 -5.02 -6.47
C ILE A 21 1.88 -5.71 -6.12
N LEU A 22 1.90 -6.47 -5.02
CA LEU A 22 3.06 -7.25 -4.58
C LEU A 22 3.52 -8.23 -5.67
N ARG A 23 2.59 -8.87 -6.38
CA ARG A 23 2.91 -9.78 -7.49
C ARG A 23 3.62 -9.07 -8.63
N GLU A 24 3.19 -7.86 -8.99
CA GLU A 24 3.86 -7.09 -10.04
C GLU A 24 5.22 -6.55 -9.59
N LEU A 25 5.39 -6.22 -8.30
CA LEU A 25 6.70 -5.87 -7.74
C LEU A 25 7.66 -7.05 -7.74
N PHE A 26 7.17 -8.25 -7.40
CA PHE A 26 7.92 -9.50 -7.45
C PHE A 26 8.41 -9.80 -8.87
N LYS A 27 7.52 -9.75 -9.87
CA LYS A 27 7.88 -9.96 -11.29
C LYS A 27 8.90 -8.96 -11.83
N ARG A 28 8.95 -7.76 -11.26
CA ARG A 28 9.89 -6.68 -11.62
C ARG A 28 11.16 -6.72 -10.79
N GLU A 29 11.34 -7.72 -9.93
CA GLU A 29 12.51 -7.90 -9.08
C GLU A 29 12.81 -6.68 -8.20
N ILE A 30 11.76 -5.99 -7.75
CA ILE A 30 11.89 -4.84 -6.86
C ILE A 30 12.16 -5.33 -5.44
N LYS A 31 13.17 -4.74 -4.77
CA LYS A 31 13.43 -5.00 -3.36
C LYS A 31 12.36 -4.30 -2.52
N VAL A 32 11.57 -5.08 -1.78
CA VAL A 32 10.44 -4.57 -0.99
C VAL A 32 10.68 -4.78 0.50
N SER A 33 10.42 -3.73 1.28
CA SER A 33 10.26 -3.79 2.74
C SER A 33 8.77 -3.71 3.05
N LEU A 34 8.15 -4.83 3.40
CA LEU A 34 6.69 -4.93 3.53
C LEU A 34 6.24 -4.68 4.96
N PHE A 35 5.29 -3.76 5.12
CA PHE A 35 4.59 -3.44 6.36
C PHE A 35 3.11 -3.78 6.18
N PRO A 36 2.66 -4.97 6.63
CA PRO A 36 1.26 -5.35 6.52
C PRO A 36 0.35 -4.40 7.32
N ARG A 37 -0.66 -3.83 6.68
CA ARG A 37 -1.70 -3.05 7.35
C ARG A 37 -2.79 -3.96 7.93
N GLY A 38 -3.35 -3.54 9.07
CA GLY A 38 -4.40 -4.29 9.78
C GLY A 38 -3.89 -5.38 10.73
N ASN A 39 -2.58 -5.39 11.04
CA ASN A 39 -1.93 -6.34 11.95
C ASN A 39 -2.08 -7.83 11.57
N GLN A 40 -2.48 -8.13 10.34
CA GLN A 40 -2.62 -9.49 9.84
C GLN A 40 -1.98 -9.58 8.46
N GLN A 41 -1.12 -10.59 8.28
CA GLN A 41 -0.72 -11.10 6.98
C GLN A 41 -1.47 -12.42 6.79
N ASP A 42 -2.67 -12.35 6.23
CA ASP A 42 -3.48 -13.52 5.98
C ASP A 42 -3.47 -13.86 4.48
N LEU A 43 -2.78 -14.94 4.15
CA LEU A 43 -2.71 -15.49 2.80
C LEU A 43 -3.68 -16.67 2.57
N SER A 44 -4.50 -17.04 3.58
CA SER A 44 -5.38 -18.20 3.53
C SER A 44 -6.39 -18.14 2.37
N ALA A 45 -6.87 -16.93 2.05
CA ALA A 45 -7.77 -16.67 0.94
C ALA A 45 -7.11 -16.83 -0.45
N PHE A 46 -5.78 -16.93 -0.54
CA PHE A 46 -5.02 -16.92 -1.79
C PHE A 46 -4.37 -18.28 -2.09
N ASN A 47 -5.21 -19.31 -2.23
CA ASN A 47 -4.78 -20.71 -2.41
C ASN A 47 -4.02 -21.02 -3.72
N LYS A 48 -4.09 -20.14 -4.72
CA LYS A 48 -3.44 -20.31 -6.05
C LYS A 48 -2.12 -19.54 -6.20
N LEU A 49 -1.61 -18.91 -5.14
CA LEU A 49 -0.33 -18.20 -5.24
C LEU A 49 0.83 -19.19 -5.37
N PRO A 50 1.79 -18.93 -6.29
CA PRO A 50 3.04 -19.66 -6.37
C PRO A 50 3.80 -19.66 -5.03
N GLU A 51 4.45 -20.78 -4.71
CA GLU A 51 5.11 -20.97 -3.42
C GLU A 51 6.33 -20.05 -3.24
N ASP A 52 7.07 -19.79 -4.30
CA ASP A 52 8.17 -18.82 -4.35
C ASP A 52 7.68 -17.41 -4.05
N PHE A 53 6.54 -17.02 -4.60
CA PHE A 53 5.93 -15.71 -4.33
C PHE A 53 5.47 -15.57 -2.88
N LYS A 54 4.86 -16.62 -2.29
CA LYS A 54 4.49 -16.61 -0.86
C LYS A 54 5.70 -16.41 0.04
N LYS A 55 6.75 -17.19 -0.18
CA LYS A 55 8.03 -17.07 0.56
C LYS A 55 8.64 -15.69 0.40
N TRP A 56 8.57 -15.11 -0.80
CA TRP A 56 9.04 -13.75 -1.04
C TRP A 56 8.26 -12.71 -0.23
N ILE A 57 6.93 -12.81 -0.12
CA ILE A 57 6.12 -11.92 0.73
C ILE A 57 6.54 -12.06 2.20
N GLU A 58 6.67 -13.28 2.70
CA GLU A 58 7.11 -13.56 4.07
C GLU A 58 8.49 -12.94 4.37
N GLN A 59 9.46 -13.12 3.48
CA GLN A 59 10.79 -12.52 3.60
C GLN A 59 10.74 -10.99 3.56
N CYS A 60 9.92 -10.40 2.69
CA CYS A 60 9.75 -8.94 2.63
C CYS A 60 9.22 -8.38 3.96
N ALA A 61 8.33 -9.11 4.64
CA ALA A 61 7.78 -8.72 5.93
C ALA A 61 8.78 -8.97 7.09
N GLU A 62 9.46 -10.12 7.09
CA GLU A 62 10.46 -10.49 8.10
C GLU A 62 11.62 -9.49 8.14
N TYR A 63 12.23 -9.20 6.98
CA TYR A 63 13.40 -8.34 6.88
C TYR A 63 13.06 -6.85 6.69
N ARG A 64 11.78 -6.45 6.86
CA ARG A 64 11.33 -5.06 6.61
C ARG A 64 12.12 -4.01 7.38
N LEU A 65 12.47 -4.30 8.64
CA LEU A 65 13.20 -3.38 9.53
C LEU A 65 14.70 -3.37 9.23
N HIS A 66 15.27 -4.52 8.86
CA HIS A 66 16.66 -4.62 8.43
C HIS A 66 16.93 -3.81 7.16
N ASN A 67 15.93 -3.74 6.27
CA ASN A 67 16.03 -3.05 4.99
C ASN A 67 15.52 -1.61 5.01
N LEU A 68 15.28 -1.03 6.19
CA LEU A 68 14.82 0.36 6.30
C LEU A 68 15.92 1.34 5.89
N ASP A 69 15.51 2.33 5.10
CA ASP A 69 16.34 3.44 4.68
C ASP A 69 15.46 4.69 4.54
N LYS A 70 15.98 5.83 4.98
CA LYS A 70 15.21 7.09 5.11
C LYS A 70 14.77 7.65 3.76
N ASP A 71 15.51 7.35 2.70
CA ASP A 71 15.32 7.91 1.36
C ASP A 71 14.47 6.97 0.48
N THR A 72 14.21 5.74 0.96
CA THR A 72 13.36 4.77 0.29
C THR A 72 11.90 5.23 0.32
N PRO A 73 11.22 5.38 -0.83
CA PRO A 73 9.83 5.82 -0.86
C PRO A 73 8.88 4.74 -0.32
N THR A 74 7.74 5.19 0.21
CA THR A 74 6.65 4.33 0.66
C THR A 74 5.48 4.39 -0.32
N LEU A 75 5.02 3.22 -0.77
CA LEU A 75 3.71 3.06 -1.39
C LEU A 75 2.74 2.54 -0.31
N THR A 76 1.75 3.37 0.02
CA THR A 76 0.69 3.04 0.97
C THR A 76 -0.58 2.70 0.21
N LEU A 77 -1.13 1.51 0.46
CA LEU A 77 -2.46 1.13 -0.02
C LEU A 77 -3.41 1.12 1.19
N TRP A 78 -4.26 2.14 1.32
CA TRP A 78 -5.17 2.22 2.47
C TRP A 78 -6.34 3.16 2.22
N HIS A 79 -7.28 3.20 3.17
CA HIS A 79 -8.26 4.27 3.26
C HIS A 79 -7.58 5.61 3.53
N ILE A 80 -8.23 6.72 3.14
CA ILE A 80 -7.75 8.08 3.48
C ILE A 80 -7.61 8.22 4.99
N ASN A 81 -8.61 7.77 5.76
CA ASN A 81 -8.47 7.69 7.21
C ASN A 81 -7.41 6.63 7.60
N GLY A 82 -6.39 7.05 8.34
CA GLY A 82 -5.23 6.23 8.68
C GLY A 82 -4.06 6.33 7.69
N ALA A 83 -4.20 7.07 6.58
CA ALA A 83 -3.09 7.35 5.66
C ALA A 83 -2.15 8.47 6.16
N ASP A 84 -2.46 9.08 7.30
CA ASP A 84 -1.57 9.97 8.05
C ASP A 84 -0.35 9.23 8.61
N ARG A 85 -0.48 7.93 8.88
CA ARG A 85 0.65 7.06 9.23
C ARG A 85 1.66 7.06 8.09
N ARG A 86 2.90 7.42 8.42
CA ARG A 86 4.02 7.56 7.49
C ARG A 86 5.23 6.77 7.94
N ILE A 87 5.82 5.97 7.04
CA ILE A 87 7.01 5.15 7.34
C ILE A 87 8.30 5.83 6.88
N SER A 88 8.27 6.52 5.73
CA SER A 88 9.39 7.27 5.17
C SER A 88 8.98 8.69 4.78
N ALA A 89 9.94 9.59 4.59
CA ALA A 89 9.65 10.98 4.22
C ALA A 89 8.84 11.08 2.91
N LYS A 90 9.10 10.19 1.93
CA LYS A 90 8.45 10.21 0.62
C LYS A 90 7.34 9.16 0.55
N GLN A 91 6.08 9.57 0.68
CA GLN A 91 4.91 8.70 0.73
C GLN A 91 3.93 8.95 -0.41
N PHE A 92 3.55 7.85 -1.06
CA PHE A 92 2.56 7.78 -2.12
C PHE A 92 1.35 7.01 -1.62
N LEU A 93 0.17 7.62 -1.65
CA LEU A 93 -1.08 6.97 -1.25
C LEU A 93 -1.82 6.45 -2.48
N LEU A 94 -2.17 5.17 -2.51
CA LEU A 94 -3.18 4.62 -3.40
C LEU A 94 -4.45 4.37 -2.59
N THR A 95 -5.56 4.99 -3.00
CA THR A 95 -6.82 4.88 -2.26
C THR A 95 -8.03 4.92 -3.20
N PHE A 96 -9.18 4.56 -2.62
CA PHE A 96 -10.47 4.50 -3.28
C PHE A 96 -11.40 5.47 -2.57
N TYR A 97 -12.09 6.30 -3.35
CA TYR A 97 -12.99 7.30 -2.82
C TYR A 97 -14.28 7.29 -3.66
N GLU A 98 -15.41 7.13 -3.00
CA GLU A 98 -16.70 6.83 -3.63
C GLU A 98 -17.79 7.85 -3.25
N LEU A 99 -17.46 8.83 -2.41
CA LEU A 99 -18.40 9.88 -2.00
C LEU A 99 -18.31 11.08 -2.94
N GLU A 100 -19.34 11.93 -2.94
CA GLU A 100 -19.38 13.10 -3.81
C GLU A 100 -18.43 14.21 -3.34
N THR A 101 -18.38 14.46 -2.03
CA THR A 101 -17.66 15.61 -1.44
C THR A 101 -16.76 15.21 -0.27
N PRO A 102 -15.44 15.43 -0.36
CA PRO A 102 -14.54 15.08 0.72
C PRO A 102 -14.60 16.11 1.82
N THR A 103 -14.54 15.60 3.03
CA THR A 103 -14.43 16.40 4.25
C THR A 103 -13.14 17.20 4.25
N PHE A 104 -13.10 18.26 5.06
CA PHE A 104 -11.88 19.01 5.30
C PHE A 104 -10.72 18.11 5.78
N ILE A 105 -11.02 17.12 6.62
CA ILE A 105 -10.03 16.18 7.16
C ILE A 105 -9.45 15.31 6.03
N GLU A 106 -10.30 14.74 5.18
CA GLU A 106 -9.86 13.91 4.05
C GLU A 106 -9.00 14.71 3.07
N LYS A 107 -9.39 15.94 2.74
CA LYS A 107 -8.60 16.84 1.90
C LYS A 107 -7.21 17.10 2.49
N ASN A 108 -7.14 17.35 3.80
CA ASN A 108 -5.85 17.56 4.47
C ASN A 108 -4.97 16.31 4.43
N ILE A 109 -5.52 15.12 4.66
CA ILE A 109 -4.75 13.88 4.61
C ILE A 109 -4.25 13.60 3.19
N VAL A 110 -5.06 13.86 2.16
CA VAL A 110 -4.65 13.71 0.75
C VAL A 110 -3.54 14.71 0.39
N ASN A 111 -3.64 15.95 0.84
CA ASN A 111 -2.61 16.99 0.62
C ASN A 111 -1.32 16.75 1.42
N PHE A 112 -1.37 15.95 2.49
CA PHE A 112 -0.20 15.57 3.28
C PHE A 112 0.71 14.55 2.58
N GLN A 113 0.19 13.84 1.57
CA GLN A 113 0.95 12.87 0.78
C GLN A 113 1.85 13.59 -0.24
N ASP A 114 2.96 12.99 -0.64
CA ASP A 114 3.73 13.52 -1.79
C ASP A 114 2.93 13.39 -3.09
N HIS A 115 2.12 12.32 -3.17
CA HIS A 115 1.15 12.15 -4.23
C HIS A 115 0.06 11.16 -3.80
N THR A 116 -1.16 11.39 -4.28
CA THR A 116 -2.29 10.48 -4.06
C THR A 116 -2.83 9.99 -5.40
N PHE A 117 -2.81 8.68 -5.59
CA PHE A 117 -3.46 7.97 -6.69
C PHE A 117 -4.91 7.66 -6.30
N LEU A 118 -5.85 8.33 -6.97
CA LEU A 118 -7.27 8.03 -6.88
C LEU A 118 -7.68 7.19 -8.09
N THR A 119 -8.39 6.10 -7.84
CA THR A 119 -8.62 5.04 -8.85
C THR A 119 -9.72 5.35 -9.85
N THR A 120 -10.46 6.46 -9.71
CA THR A 120 -11.50 6.88 -10.64
C THR A 120 -11.40 8.37 -10.97
N PRO A 121 -11.77 8.80 -12.20
CA PRO A 121 -11.83 10.22 -12.55
C PRO A 121 -12.81 11.02 -11.68
N VAL A 122 -13.90 10.38 -11.24
CA VAL A 122 -14.89 10.99 -10.33
C VAL A 122 -14.21 11.34 -9.01
N ALA A 123 -13.51 10.37 -8.41
CA ALA A 123 -12.75 10.60 -7.20
C ALA A 123 -11.72 11.72 -7.38
N VAL A 124 -10.94 11.70 -8.48
CA VAL A 124 -9.97 12.77 -8.77
C VAL A 124 -10.63 14.15 -8.80
N ASN A 125 -11.81 14.27 -9.42
CA ASN A 125 -12.51 15.55 -9.50
C ASN A 125 -13.06 16.02 -8.14
N SER A 126 -13.44 15.11 -7.24
CA SER A 126 -13.90 15.45 -5.89
C SER A 126 -12.82 16.13 -5.02
N PHE A 127 -11.53 15.98 -5.36
CA PHE A 127 -10.40 16.60 -4.66
C PHE A 127 -9.75 17.78 -5.40
N LYS A 128 -10.29 18.19 -6.56
CA LYS A 128 -9.88 19.43 -7.24
C LYS A 128 -10.51 20.65 -6.57
#